data_AF-A0A2N7TLF1-F1
#
_entry.id   AF-A0A2N7TLF1-F1
#
_cell.length_a   1.000
_cell.length_b   1.000
_cell.length_c   1.000
_cell.angle_alpha   90.00
_cell.angle_beta   90.00
_cell.angle_gamma   90.00
#
_symmetry.space_group_name_H-M   'P 1'
#
loop_
_entity.id
_entity.type
_entity.pdbx_description
1 polymer ?
#
loop_
_entity_poly.entity_id
_entity_poly.type
_entity_poly.pdbx_seq_one_letter_code
_entity_poly.pdbx_strand_id
1 'polypeptide(L)'
;MKPEYRLLAEVEAAFDALILRTEALLGAYHQAPGASWAFGTEPASEPWLRRALLDFWYHDGQDGRATRAHVGLVAAGEALLARVAEVNAAKAAFAALLAQIREQVPALIPEVKTVLPFRHPALHDHLRGRGLARLHLKQCWRAIPVAEAPVARVRLAWYSSGRSIKRLSVREAEQRLLKLDAEAPHVRIQLRKLAGIPDGEPLAQVQRQAPLMRANLFFREPLEDGRSRRALNVALPLFVPSPDGRLPDHNLPPPKPPESRTRARRSDERLEDEPFLPSLRVFRYR
;
A
#
# COMPACT_ATOMS: atom_id res chain seq x y z
N MET A 1 29.62 17.92 -8.77
CA MET A 1 28.48 18.00 -7.83
C MET A 1 28.53 16.78 -6.93
N LYS A 2 28.43 16.91 -5.59
CA LYS A 2 28.44 15.73 -4.70
C LYS A 2 27.22 14.84 -5.04
N PRO A 3 27.34 13.49 -4.99
CA PRO A 3 26.26 12.57 -5.33
C PRO A 3 24.95 12.87 -4.57
N GLU A 4 25.05 13.34 -3.33
CA GLU A 4 23.92 13.68 -2.45
C GLU A 4 23.06 14.82 -3.01
N TYR A 5 23.69 15.91 -3.48
CA TYR A 5 22.97 17.05 -4.08
C TYR A 5 22.28 16.67 -5.39
N ARG A 6 22.91 15.77 -6.17
CA ARG A 6 22.31 15.28 -7.42
C ARG A 6 21.05 14.46 -7.13
N LEU A 7 21.14 13.51 -6.20
CA LEU A 7 20.01 12.67 -5.80
C LEU A 7 18.88 13.48 -5.16
N LEU A 8 19.22 14.52 -4.37
CA LEU A 8 18.23 15.43 -3.81
C LEU A 8 17.47 16.19 -4.92
N ALA A 9 18.18 16.77 -5.88
CA ALA A 9 17.56 17.45 -7.01
C ALA A 9 16.70 16.51 -7.87
N GLU A 10 17.16 15.28 -8.11
CA GLU A 10 16.41 14.27 -8.87
C GLU A 10 15.11 13.86 -8.15
N VAL A 11 15.16 13.63 -6.83
CA VAL A 11 13.96 13.24 -6.07
C VAL A 11 12.97 14.40 -5.93
N GLU A 12 13.45 15.64 -5.84
CA GLU A 12 12.63 16.85 -5.92
C GLU A 12 11.91 16.95 -7.26
N ALA A 13 12.64 16.86 -8.38
CA ALA A 13 12.03 16.92 -9.71
C ALA A 13 11.02 15.78 -9.95
N ALA A 14 11.31 14.57 -9.45
CA ALA A 14 10.38 13.45 -9.54
C ALA A 14 9.12 13.66 -8.69
N PHE A 15 9.25 14.29 -7.53
CA PHE A 15 8.10 14.68 -6.72
C PHE A 15 7.26 15.75 -7.42
N ASP A 16 7.90 16.75 -8.04
CA ASP A 16 7.20 17.79 -8.78
C ASP A 16 6.42 17.22 -9.96
N ALA A 17 7.05 16.32 -10.72
CA ALA A 17 6.39 15.59 -11.79
C ALA A 17 5.19 14.79 -11.26
N LEU A 18 5.31 14.12 -10.12
CA LEU A 18 4.21 13.39 -9.49
C LEU A 18 3.02 14.31 -9.17
N ILE A 19 3.26 15.47 -8.56
CA ILE A 19 2.19 16.43 -8.24
C ILE A 19 1.55 16.95 -9.51
N LEU A 20 2.33 17.41 -10.48
CA LEU A 20 1.84 17.94 -11.76
C LEU A 20 0.99 16.92 -12.52
N ARG A 21 1.41 15.65 -12.58
CA ARG A 21 0.63 14.59 -13.24
C ARG A 21 -0.66 14.29 -12.47
N THR A 22 -0.63 14.34 -11.14
CA THR A 22 -1.82 14.13 -10.32
C THR A 22 -2.83 15.26 -10.51
N GLU A 23 -2.38 16.51 -10.57
CA GLU A 23 -3.22 17.67 -10.91
C GLU A 23 -3.80 17.58 -12.33
N ALA A 24 -2.99 17.16 -13.31
CA ALA A 24 -3.47 16.94 -14.67
C ALA A 24 -4.54 15.83 -14.76
N LEU A 25 -4.40 14.75 -13.98
CA LEU A 25 -5.42 13.72 -13.83
C LEU A 25 -6.71 14.29 -13.25
N LEU A 26 -6.62 15.12 -12.20
CA LEU A 26 -7.78 15.76 -11.58
C LEU A 26 -8.47 16.74 -12.54
N GLY A 27 -7.69 17.54 -13.27
CA GLY A 27 -8.23 18.43 -14.31
C GLY A 27 -8.92 17.67 -15.44
N ALA A 28 -8.37 16.53 -15.87
CA ALA A 28 -9.02 15.67 -16.86
C ALA A 28 -10.35 15.08 -16.33
N TYR A 29 -10.38 14.65 -15.06
CA TYR A 29 -11.61 14.20 -14.42
C TYR A 29 -12.64 15.32 -14.30
N HIS A 30 -12.24 16.54 -13.96
CA HIS A 30 -13.13 17.70 -13.88
C HIS A 30 -13.79 18.02 -15.22
N GLN A 31 -13.04 17.95 -16.32
CA GLN A 31 -13.54 18.24 -17.67
C GLN A 31 -14.51 17.18 -18.19
N ALA A 32 -14.31 15.91 -17.81
CA ALA A 32 -15.14 14.79 -18.24
C ALA A 32 -15.37 13.81 -17.08
N PRO A 33 -16.24 14.15 -16.12
CA PRO A 33 -16.43 13.35 -14.92
C PRO A 33 -17.16 12.04 -15.27
N GLY A 34 -16.54 10.92 -14.93
CA GLY A 34 -17.22 9.63 -14.89
C GLY A 34 -17.99 9.45 -13.59
N ALA A 35 -18.96 8.53 -13.56
CA ALA A 35 -19.63 8.14 -12.34
C ALA A 35 -18.62 7.64 -11.30
N SER A 36 -18.77 8.07 -10.06
CA SER A 36 -17.85 7.71 -8.98
C SER A 36 -18.56 7.47 -7.66
N TRP A 37 -17.95 6.60 -6.87
CA TRP A 37 -18.47 6.14 -5.58
C TRP A 37 -17.33 6.12 -4.57
N ALA A 38 -17.61 6.55 -3.34
CA ALA A 38 -16.64 6.55 -2.26
C ALA A 38 -17.20 5.84 -1.04
N PHE A 39 -16.37 5.02 -0.42
CA PHE A 39 -16.75 4.31 0.79
C PHE A 39 -17.02 5.29 1.93
N GLY A 40 -18.24 5.28 2.47
CA GLY A 40 -18.67 6.16 3.56
C GLY A 40 -19.03 7.59 3.13
N THR A 41 -19.06 7.90 1.82
CA THR A 41 -19.51 9.19 1.30
C THR A 41 -20.11 8.99 -0.09
N GLU A 42 -21.41 9.20 -0.26
CA GLU A 42 -22.08 9.03 -1.56
C GLU A 42 -22.85 10.29 -1.98
N PRO A 43 -22.67 10.77 -3.23
CA PRO A 43 -21.70 10.33 -4.25
C PRO A 43 -20.26 10.77 -3.95
N ALA A 44 -19.27 10.17 -4.63
CA ALA A 44 -17.89 10.68 -4.56
C ALA A 44 -17.80 12.02 -5.29
N SER A 45 -17.35 13.06 -4.60
CA SER A 45 -17.15 14.38 -5.20
C SER A 45 -15.72 14.53 -5.74
N GLU A 46 -15.51 15.44 -6.69
CA GLU A 46 -14.16 15.80 -7.14
C GLU A 46 -13.25 16.25 -5.97
N PRO A 47 -13.71 17.07 -5.01
CA PRO A 47 -12.94 17.36 -3.79
C PRO A 47 -12.51 16.11 -3.02
N TRP A 48 -13.35 15.07 -2.95
CA TRP A 48 -12.98 13.80 -2.34
C TRP A 48 -11.87 13.11 -3.12
N LEU A 49 -11.95 13.06 -4.46
CA LEU A 49 -10.94 12.42 -5.30
C LEU A 49 -9.60 13.15 -5.19
N ARG A 50 -9.61 14.49 -5.22
CA ARG A 50 -8.43 15.34 -4.98
C ARG A 50 -7.78 15.00 -3.64
N ARG A 51 -8.56 14.97 -2.56
CA ARG A 51 -8.06 14.58 -1.23
C ARG A 51 -7.49 13.16 -1.23
N ALA A 52 -8.15 12.21 -1.88
CA ALA A 52 -7.71 10.82 -1.92
C ALA A 52 -6.34 10.65 -2.60
N LEU A 53 -6.12 11.38 -3.70
CA LEU A 53 -4.90 11.27 -4.51
C LEU A 53 -3.72 12.10 -3.98
N LEU A 54 -3.98 13.18 -3.23
CA LEU A 54 -2.97 14.09 -2.66
C LEU A 54 -2.78 13.95 -1.14
N ASP A 55 -3.40 12.95 -0.50
CA ASP A 55 -3.18 12.65 0.91
C ASP A 55 -1.84 11.95 1.13
N PHE A 56 -0.80 12.76 1.37
CA PHE A 56 0.58 12.30 1.59
C PHE A 56 1.04 12.40 3.03
N TRP A 57 0.14 12.65 3.98
CA TRP A 57 0.51 13.07 5.33
C TRP A 57 0.38 11.96 6.36
N TYR A 58 1.22 12.03 7.39
CA TYR A 58 0.94 11.35 8.65
C TYR A 58 -0.23 12.03 9.35
N HIS A 59 -1.04 11.23 10.04
CA HIS A 59 -1.99 11.75 11.01
C HIS A 59 -1.43 11.62 12.43
N ASP A 60 -1.73 12.59 13.30
CA ASP A 60 -1.31 12.52 14.70
C ASP A 60 -1.93 11.30 15.40
N GLY A 61 -1.14 10.61 16.21
CA GLY A 61 -1.55 9.37 16.88
C GLY A 61 -1.64 8.13 15.99
N GLN A 62 -1.33 8.23 14.70
CA GLN A 62 -1.32 7.08 13.78
C GLN A 62 -0.05 6.22 13.96
N ASP A 63 -0.17 4.88 13.83
CA ASP A 63 1.00 4.00 13.65
C ASP A 63 1.80 4.50 12.44
N GLY A 64 3.10 4.77 12.62
CA GLY A 64 3.98 5.31 11.58
C GLY A 64 4.15 4.42 10.33
N ARG A 65 3.62 3.19 10.34
CA ARG A 65 3.56 2.26 9.21
C ARG A 65 2.19 2.20 8.54
N ALA A 66 1.16 2.74 9.17
CA ALA A 66 -0.19 2.73 8.63
C ALA A 66 -0.33 3.75 7.51
N THR A 67 -1.03 3.37 6.45
CA THR A 67 -1.39 4.27 5.35
C THR A 67 -2.89 4.52 5.38
N ARG A 68 -3.32 5.75 5.09
CA ARG A 68 -4.74 6.11 5.05
C ARG A 68 -5.44 5.51 3.82
N ALA A 69 -6.54 4.80 4.01
CA ALA A 69 -7.28 4.22 2.89
C ALA A 69 -8.35 5.20 2.38
N HIS A 70 -8.39 5.41 1.07
CA HIS A 70 -9.45 6.15 0.37
C HIS A 70 -10.09 5.21 -0.65
N VAL A 71 -11.01 4.37 -0.16
CA VAL A 71 -11.66 3.34 -0.98
C VAL A 71 -12.76 4.00 -1.80
N GLY A 72 -12.75 3.76 -3.11
CA GLY A 72 -13.83 4.16 -4.00
C GLY A 72 -13.66 3.57 -5.39
N LEU A 73 -14.61 3.87 -6.27
CA LEU A 73 -14.63 3.47 -7.66
C LEU A 73 -14.78 4.73 -8.52
N VAL A 74 -14.07 4.75 -9.65
CA VAL A 74 -14.16 5.83 -10.65
C VAL A 74 -14.32 5.18 -12.02
N ALA A 75 -15.44 5.44 -12.68
CA ALA A 75 -15.62 5.10 -14.09
C ALA A 75 -14.70 5.98 -14.93
N ALA A 76 -13.90 5.38 -15.81
CA ALA A 76 -12.87 6.07 -16.56
C ALA A 76 -12.87 5.68 -18.04
N GLY A 77 -12.93 6.68 -18.90
CA GLY A 77 -12.63 6.54 -20.32
C GLY A 77 -11.12 6.48 -20.57
N GLU A 78 -10.73 6.19 -21.81
CA GLU A 78 -9.33 5.99 -22.21
C GLU A 78 -8.42 7.18 -21.87
N ALA A 79 -8.88 8.41 -22.13
CA ALA A 79 -8.10 9.61 -21.83
C ALA A 79 -7.79 9.75 -20.33
N LEU A 80 -8.76 9.42 -19.46
CA LEU A 80 -8.57 9.46 -18.02
C LEU A 80 -7.64 8.34 -17.55
N LEU A 81 -7.81 7.13 -18.11
CA LEU A 81 -6.93 5.99 -17.82
C LEU A 81 -5.47 6.25 -18.22
N ALA A 82 -5.24 6.93 -19.36
CA ALA A 82 -3.90 7.35 -19.77
C ALA A 82 -3.26 8.29 -18.74
N ARG A 83 -4.01 9.25 -18.17
CA ARG A 83 -3.53 10.10 -17.08
C ARG A 83 -3.24 9.33 -15.80
N VAL A 84 -4.05 8.32 -15.47
CA VAL A 84 -3.76 7.43 -14.33
C VAL A 84 -2.45 6.67 -14.56
N ALA A 85 -2.20 6.19 -15.78
CA ALA A 85 -0.95 5.53 -16.13
C ALA A 85 0.26 6.47 -15.99
N GLU A 86 0.15 7.72 -16.45
CA GLU A 86 1.20 8.74 -16.25
C GLU A 86 1.50 8.98 -14.76
N VAL A 87 0.45 9.09 -13.93
CA VAL A 87 0.62 9.25 -12.47
C VAL A 87 1.30 8.03 -11.88
N ASN A 88 0.88 6.82 -12.24
CA ASN A 88 1.50 5.59 -11.75
C ASN A 88 2.96 5.45 -12.19
N ALA A 89 3.31 5.88 -13.40
CA ALA A 89 4.70 5.94 -13.86
C ALA A 89 5.54 6.94 -13.03
N ALA A 90 5.01 8.14 -12.76
CA ALA A 90 5.68 9.12 -11.90
C ALA A 90 5.86 8.60 -10.47
N LYS A 91 4.84 7.90 -9.92
CA LYS A 91 4.93 7.24 -8.61
C LYS A 91 6.02 6.17 -8.57
N ALA A 92 6.14 5.36 -9.63
CA ALA A 92 7.16 4.33 -9.73
C ALA A 92 8.57 4.93 -9.84
N ALA A 93 8.75 5.98 -10.64
CA ALA A 93 10.03 6.70 -10.75
C ALA A 93 10.46 7.31 -9.41
N PHE A 94 9.53 7.98 -8.70
CA PHE A 94 9.78 8.52 -7.36
C PHE A 94 10.14 7.42 -6.36
N ALA A 95 9.45 6.27 -6.39
CA ALA A 95 9.78 5.14 -5.53
C ALA A 95 11.18 4.56 -5.81
N ALA A 96 11.58 4.47 -7.08
CA ALA A 96 12.90 3.98 -7.48
C ALA A 96 14.02 4.91 -6.96
N LEU A 97 13.87 6.23 -7.11
CA LEU A 97 14.82 7.20 -6.57
C LEU A 97 14.91 7.13 -5.04
N LEU A 98 13.78 7.01 -4.34
CA LEU A 98 13.79 6.82 -2.89
C LEU A 98 14.48 5.51 -2.47
N ALA A 99 14.35 4.44 -3.25
CA ALA A 99 15.05 3.19 -2.99
C ALA A 99 16.56 3.36 -3.17
N GLN A 100 16.97 4.03 -4.25
CA GLN A 100 18.37 4.37 -4.52
C GLN A 100 18.98 5.23 -3.39
N ILE A 101 18.28 6.26 -2.92
CA ILE A 101 18.73 7.09 -1.80
C ILE A 101 18.90 6.25 -0.53
N ARG A 102 17.95 5.35 -0.22
CA ARG A 102 18.05 4.47 0.96
C ARG A 102 19.26 3.55 0.93
N GLU A 103 19.69 3.15 -0.26
CA GLU A 103 20.84 2.26 -0.46
C GLU A 103 22.16 3.03 -0.44
N GLN A 104 22.23 4.15 -1.16
CA GLN A 104 23.48 4.87 -1.39
C GLN A 104 23.77 5.95 -0.34
N VAL A 105 22.73 6.67 0.11
CA VAL A 105 22.85 7.83 1.01
C VAL A 105 21.66 7.87 1.99
N PRO A 106 21.49 6.87 2.88
CA PRO A 106 20.32 6.79 3.76
C PRO A 106 20.15 8.01 4.67
N ALA A 107 21.24 8.72 4.98
CA ALA A 107 21.25 9.95 5.75
C ALA A 107 20.51 11.12 5.09
N LEU A 108 20.22 11.05 3.78
CA LEU A 108 19.49 12.07 3.03
C LEU A 108 17.97 11.99 3.22
N ILE A 109 17.43 10.85 3.68
CA ILE A 109 15.99 10.64 3.82
C ILE A 109 15.28 11.65 4.76
N PRO A 110 15.84 12.03 5.91
CA PRO A 110 15.28 13.10 6.75
C PRO A 110 15.16 14.43 6.00
N GLU A 111 16.18 14.82 5.23
CA GLU A 111 16.18 16.05 4.44
C GLU A 111 15.10 16.03 3.34
N VAL A 112 14.99 14.92 2.60
CA VAL A 112 13.91 14.73 1.61
C VAL A 112 12.52 14.93 2.24
N LYS A 113 12.29 14.37 3.43
CA LYS A 113 11.00 14.54 4.13
C LYS A 113 10.74 15.99 4.56
N THR A 114 11.79 16.76 4.80
CA THR A 114 11.69 18.17 5.20
C THR A 114 11.46 19.06 3.99
N VAL A 115 12.14 18.84 2.86
CA VAL A 115 12.10 19.75 1.71
C VAL A 115 10.84 19.57 0.87
N LEU A 116 10.46 18.33 0.56
CA LEU A 116 9.36 18.04 -0.38
C LEU A 116 8.00 18.70 -0.03
N PRO A 117 7.56 18.76 1.24
CA PRO A 117 6.29 19.41 1.61
C PRO A 117 6.12 20.87 1.14
N PHE A 118 7.22 21.62 1.06
CA PHE A 118 7.20 23.06 0.78
C PHE A 118 7.27 23.39 -0.72
N ARG A 119 7.37 22.37 -1.59
CA ARG A 119 7.54 22.56 -3.02
C ARG A 119 6.25 22.93 -3.75
N HIS A 120 5.09 22.54 -3.22
CA HIS A 120 3.83 22.67 -3.93
C HIS A 120 2.69 23.29 -3.11
N PRO A 121 2.04 24.35 -3.63
CA PRO A 121 0.85 24.93 -3.02
C PRO A 121 -0.28 23.93 -2.77
N ALA A 122 -0.46 22.94 -3.65
CA ALA A 122 -1.46 21.88 -3.51
C ALA A 122 -1.33 21.06 -2.20
N LEU A 123 -0.14 21.12 -1.57
CA LEU A 123 0.19 20.44 -0.33
C LEU A 123 0.14 21.38 0.89
N HIS A 124 0.07 22.71 0.68
CA HIS A 124 0.17 23.70 1.76
C HIS A 124 -1.03 23.73 2.69
N ASP A 125 -2.23 23.36 2.23
CA ASP A 125 -3.43 23.35 3.09
C ASP A 125 -3.26 22.43 4.31
N HIS A 126 -2.47 21.37 4.17
CA HIS A 126 -2.16 20.44 5.27
C HIS A 126 -1.06 20.96 6.20
N LEU A 127 -0.21 21.90 5.75
CA LEU A 127 0.83 22.53 6.57
C LEU A 127 0.28 23.62 7.50
N ARG A 128 -0.95 24.11 7.24
CA ARG A 128 -1.57 25.23 7.99
C ARG A 128 -2.35 24.79 9.24
N GLY A 129 -2.61 23.50 9.44
CA GLY A 129 -3.53 23.02 10.48
C GLY A 129 -3.01 21.80 11.23
N ARG A 130 -2.58 22.03 12.48
CA ARG A 130 -2.13 21.03 13.50
C ARG A 130 -0.71 20.49 13.30
N GLY A 131 0.25 21.07 14.03
CA GLY A 131 1.63 20.62 14.06
C GLY A 131 2.35 20.73 12.71
N LEU A 132 3.65 20.48 12.68
CA LEU A 132 4.37 20.36 11.40
C LEU A 132 3.90 19.08 10.71
N ALA A 133 3.08 19.19 9.65
CA ALA A 133 2.61 18.03 8.91
C ALA A 133 3.81 17.26 8.34
N ARG A 134 3.90 15.97 8.68
CA ARG A 134 5.02 15.12 8.28
C ARG A 134 4.66 14.35 7.03
N LEU A 135 5.54 14.39 6.03
CA LEU A 135 5.36 13.63 4.78
C LEU A 135 5.48 12.13 5.02
N HIS A 136 4.45 11.39 4.60
CA HIS A 136 4.43 9.93 4.54
C HIS A 136 4.86 9.45 3.16
N LEU A 137 6.17 9.20 2.96
CA LEU A 137 6.73 8.82 1.66
C LEU A 137 5.99 7.66 0.96
N LYS A 138 5.59 6.60 1.70
CA LYS A 138 4.81 5.48 1.11
C LYS A 138 3.46 5.91 0.51
N GLN A 139 2.79 6.91 1.07
CA GLN A 139 1.54 7.42 0.51
C GLN A 139 1.75 8.19 -0.79
N CYS A 140 2.96 8.72 -1.03
CA CYS A 140 3.31 9.43 -2.26
C CYS A 140 3.36 8.47 -3.47
N TRP A 141 3.90 7.26 -3.30
CA TRP A 141 4.16 6.35 -4.43
C TRP A 141 3.29 5.09 -4.52
N ARG A 142 2.37 4.85 -3.58
CA ARG A 142 1.39 3.76 -3.73
C ARG A 142 0.60 3.94 -5.03
N ALA A 143 0.64 2.92 -5.89
CA ALA A 143 -0.03 2.96 -7.18
C ALA A 143 -1.55 3.14 -7.03
N ILE A 144 -2.13 3.93 -7.93
CA ILE A 144 -3.57 4.02 -8.14
C ILE A 144 -4.01 2.70 -8.80
N PRO A 145 -4.92 1.93 -8.18
CA PRO A 145 -5.38 0.68 -8.76
C PRO A 145 -6.23 0.95 -10.00
N VAL A 146 -6.03 0.12 -11.04
CA VAL A 146 -6.76 0.16 -12.30
C VAL A 146 -7.23 -1.25 -12.64
N ALA A 147 -8.47 -1.40 -13.12
CA ALA A 147 -8.94 -2.66 -13.67
C ALA A 147 -8.38 -2.85 -15.09
N GLU A 148 -7.89 -4.05 -15.40
CA GLU A 148 -7.24 -4.37 -16.70
C GLU A 148 -8.19 -4.23 -17.90
N ALA A 149 -9.48 -4.47 -17.67
CA ALA A 149 -10.51 -4.47 -18.69
C ALA A 149 -11.86 -4.05 -18.06
N PRO A 150 -12.88 -3.74 -18.87
CA PRO A 150 -14.23 -3.48 -18.37
C PRO A 150 -14.75 -4.64 -17.51
N VAL A 151 -15.35 -4.28 -16.37
CA VAL A 151 -15.91 -5.26 -15.42
C VAL A 151 -17.43 -5.18 -15.42
N ALA A 152 -18.07 -6.33 -15.29
CA ALA A 152 -19.51 -6.41 -15.08
C ALA A 152 -19.86 -6.01 -13.63
N ARG A 153 -18.97 -6.37 -12.69
CA ARG A 153 -19.21 -6.24 -11.26
C ARG A 153 -17.93 -6.06 -10.47
N VAL A 154 -18.01 -5.26 -9.41
CA VAL A 154 -16.99 -5.16 -8.36
C VAL A 154 -17.59 -5.60 -7.03
N ARG A 155 -16.91 -6.49 -6.30
CA ARG A 155 -17.28 -6.85 -4.93
C ARG A 155 -16.18 -6.48 -3.95
N LEU A 156 -16.49 -5.50 -3.11
CA LEU A 156 -15.65 -4.99 -2.04
C LEU A 156 -15.89 -5.79 -0.76
N ALA A 157 -14.80 -6.20 -0.11
CA ALA A 157 -14.85 -6.91 1.15
C ALA A 157 -13.62 -6.63 2.02
N TRP A 158 -13.82 -6.61 3.33
CA TRP A 158 -12.72 -6.57 4.29
C TRP A 158 -11.94 -7.88 4.29
N TYR A 159 -10.62 -7.75 4.31
CA TYR A 159 -9.68 -8.83 4.44
C TYR A 159 -8.89 -8.64 5.75
N SER A 160 -9.34 -9.34 6.81
CA SER A 160 -8.77 -9.26 8.16
C SER A 160 -7.73 -10.35 8.46
N SER A 161 -7.58 -11.35 7.58
CA SER A 161 -6.66 -12.48 7.78
C SER A 161 -5.31 -12.30 7.06
N GLY A 162 -4.94 -11.08 6.71
CA GLY A 162 -3.69 -10.78 6.01
C GLY A 162 -2.46 -11.15 6.83
N ARG A 163 -1.50 -11.82 6.21
CA ARG A 163 -0.21 -12.18 6.81
C ARG A 163 0.91 -11.82 5.85
N SER A 164 1.91 -11.11 6.36
CA SER A 164 3.23 -11.05 5.72
C SER A 164 4.05 -12.21 6.24
N ILE A 165 4.58 -13.02 5.35
CA ILE A 165 5.42 -14.18 5.68
C ILE A 165 6.77 -13.96 5.02
N LYS A 166 7.82 -13.86 5.84
CA LYS A 166 9.21 -13.81 5.38
C LYS A 166 9.87 -15.14 5.69
N ARG A 167 10.42 -15.80 4.66
CA ARG A 167 11.28 -16.98 4.87
C ARG A 167 12.57 -16.54 5.54
N LEU A 168 13.02 -17.32 6.52
CA LEU A 168 14.27 -17.12 7.26
C LEU A 168 15.05 -18.43 7.30
N SER A 169 16.37 -18.33 7.37
CA SER A 169 17.22 -19.43 7.83
C SER A 169 17.30 -19.50 9.36
N VAL A 170 17.72 -20.65 9.87
CA VAL A 170 18.09 -20.85 11.28
C VAL A 170 19.08 -19.78 11.74
N ARG A 171 20.18 -19.59 10.99
CA ARG A 171 21.22 -18.60 11.30
C ARG A 171 20.68 -17.16 11.34
N GLU A 172 19.80 -16.79 10.43
CA GLU A 172 19.17 -15.46 10.46
C GLU A 172 18.26 -15.28 11.70
N ALA A 173 17.56 -16.33 12.13
CA ALA A 173 16.72 -16.29 13.31
C ALA A 173 17.57 -16.17 14.59
N GLU A 174 18.68 -16.92 14.68
CA GLU A 174 19.67 -16.82 15.76
C GLU A 174 20.21 -15.40 15.90
N GLN A 175 20.73 -14.83 14.80
CA GLN A 175 21.28 -13.47 14.79
C GLN A 175 20.26 -12.42 15.23
N ARG A 176 18.98 -12.64 14.94
CA ARG A 176 17.91 -11.73 15.38
C ARG A 176 17.56 -11.90 16.85
N LEU A 177 17.60 -13.12 17.39
CA LEU A 177 17.42 -13.36 18.82
C LEU A 177 18.54 -12.70 19.63
N LEU A 178 19.79 -12.85 19.19
CA LEU A 178 20.96 -12.25 19.84
C LEU A 178 20.93 -10.71 19.85
N LYS A 179 20.27 -10.09 18.87
CA LYS A 179 20.06 -8.63 18.81
C LYS A 179 18.96 -8.10 19.74
N LEU A 180 18.21 -8.97 20.41
CA LEU A 180 17.20 -8.55 21.40
C LEU A 180 17.90 -8.30 22.75
N ASP A 181 17.88 -9.29 23.63
CA ASP A 181 18.62 -9.35 24.88
C ASP A 181 18.99 -10.83 25.09
N ALA A 182 20.25 -11.16 24.83
CA ALA A 182 20.71 -12.55 24.84
C ALA A 182 20.63 -13.21 26.23
N GLU A 183 20.65 -12.41 27.30
CA GLU A 183 20.62 -12.91 28.67
C GLU A 183 19.19 -13.12 29.19
N ALA A 184 18.20 -12.52 28.54
CA ALA A 184 16.80 -12.69 28.91
C ALA A 184 16.41 -14.20 28.87
N PRO A 185 15.82 -14.75 29.94
CA PRO A 185 15.51 -16.19 30.02
C PRO A 185 14.70 -16.71 28.83
N HIS A 186 13.74 -15.91 28.36
CA HIS A 186 12.89 -16.27 27.22
C HIS A 186 13.67 -16.31 25.88
N VAL A 187 14.72 -15.52 25.72
CA VAL A 187 15.61 -15.57 24.55
C VAL A 187 16.52 -16.80 24.62
N ARG A 188 17.11 -17.09 25.79
CA ARG A 188 17.95 -18.29 25.99
C ARG A 188 17.19 -19.61 25.75
N ILE A 189 15.91 -19.67 26.11
CA ILE A 189 15.06 -20.83 25.80
C ILE A 189 14.88 -20.98 24.28
N GLN A 190 14.63 -19.88 23.58
CA GLN A 190 14.44 -19.90 22.12
C GLN A 190 15.74 -20.23 21.36
N LEU A 191 16.89 -19.75 21.83
CA LEU A 191 18.20 -20.14 21.28
C LEU A 191 18.45 -21.64 21.44
N ARG A 192 18.13 -22.23 22.59
CA ARG A 192 18.21 -23.68 22.80
C ARG A 192 17.26 -24.47 21.89
N LYS A 193 16.03 -23.99 21.69
CA LYS A 193 15.09 -24.60 20.73
C LYS A 193 15.69 -24.59 19.32
N LEU A 194 16.28 -23.47 18.92
CA LEU A 194 16.88 -23.29 17.61
C LEU A 194 18.08 -24.22 17.38
N ALA A 195 18.92 -24.45 18.39
CA ALA A 195 20.02 -25.42 18.33
C ALA A 195 19.56 -26.89 18.19
N GLY A 196 18.28 -27.16 18.45
CA GLY A 196 17.69 -28.50 18.33
C GLY A 196 17.14 -28.85 16.96
N ILE A 197 17.28 -27.98 15.95
CA ILE A 197 16.80 -28.22 14.58
C ILE A 197 17.96 -28.11 13.56
N PRO A 198 17.85 -28.73 12.37
CA PRO A 198 18.88 -28.64 11.35
C PRO A 198 19.07 -27.22 10.81
N ASP A 199 20.31 -26.79 10.56
CA ASP A 199 20.65 -25.44 10.05
C ASP A 199 19.96 -25.09 8.72
N GLY A 200 19.73 -26.10 7.88
CA GLY A 200 19.06 -25.96 6.58
C GLY A 200 17.53 -25.87 6.67
N GLU A 201 16.95 -26.02 7.85
CA GLU A 201 15.51 -26.00 8.03
C GLU A 201 14.93 -24.60 7.72
N PRO A 202 13.98 -24.47 6.78
CA PRO A 202 13.39 -23.19 6.50
C PRO A 202 12.43 -22.77 7.63
N LEU A 203 12.54 -21.51 8.04
CA LEU A 203 11.66 -20.91 9.03
C LEU A 203 10.80 -19.82 8.39
N ALA A 204 9.68 -19.49 9.03
CA ALA A 204 8.75 -18.47 8.58
C ALA A 204 8.50 -17.42 9.66
N GLN A 205 8.93 -16.18 9.43
CA GLN A 205 8.51 -15.06 10.27
C GLN A 205 7.16 -14.53 9.79
N VAL A 206 6.17 -14.57 10.68
CA VAL A 206 4.79 -14.21 10.37
C VAL A 206 4.41 -12.92 11.08
N GLN A 207 3.99 -11.93 10.30
CA GLN A 207 3.43 -10.68 10.79
C GLN A 207 1.96 -10.59 10.36
N ARG A 208 1.04 -10.56 11.33
CA ARG A 208 -0.36 -10.22 11.07
C ARG A 208 -0.44 -8.79 10.53
N GLN A 209 -1.22 -8.62 9.47
CA GLN A 209 -1.48 -7.32 8.85
C GLN A 209 -2.79 -6.75 9.39
N ALA A 210 -2.87 -5.42 9.46
CA ALA A 210 -4.12 -4.75 9.74
C ALA A 210 -5.16 -5.11 8.65
N PRO A 211 -6.46 -5.16 8.99
CA PRO A 211 -7.51 -5.35 8.00
C PRO A 211 -7.42 -4.33 6.87
N LEU A 212 -7.65 -4.79 5.63
CA LEU A 212 -7.64 -3.95 4.44
C LEU A 212 -8.84 -4.25 3.54
N MET A 213 -9.18 -3.32 2.66
CA MET A 213 -10.21 -3.53 1.66
C MET A 213 -9.67 -4.30 0.44
N ARG A 214 -10.41 -5.30 -0.02
CA ARG A 214 -10.15 -5.98 -1.30
C ARG A 214 -11.28 -5.73 -2.28
N ALA A 215 -10.91 -5.42 -3.52
CA ALA A 215 -11.82 -5.43 -4.65
C ALA A 215 -11.70 -6.78 -5.37
N ASN A 216 -12.83 -7.43 -5.60
CA ASN A 216 -12.96 -8.59 -6.47
C ASN A 216 -13.62 -8.12 -7.77
N LEU A 217 -12.88 -8.18 -8.85
CA LEU A 217 -13.27 -7.76 -10.19
C LEU A 217 -13.80 -8.98 -10.93
N PHE A 218 -14.96 -8.82 -11.57
CA PHE A 218 -15.55 -9.79 -12.48
C PHE A 218 -15.61 -9.14 -13.86
N PHE A 219 -14.74 -9.58 -14.76
CA PHE A 219 -14.62 -8.97 -16.08
C PHE A 219 -15.86 -9.27 -16.95
N ARG A 220 -16.23 -8.33 -17.82
CA ARG A 220 -17.34 -8.56 -18.78
C ARG A 220 -16.98 -9.68 -19.75
N GLU A 221 -15.72 -9.69 -20.18
CA GLU A 221 -15.10 -10.70 -21.02
C GLU A 221 -13.88 -11.25 -20.30
N PRO A 222 -13.52 -12.53 -20.47
CA PRO A 222 -12.25 -13.05 -19.97
C PRO A 222 -11.07 -12.21 -20.47
N LEU A 223 -10.06 -12.02 -19.62
CA LEU A 223 -8.78 -11.46 -20.03
C LEU A 223 -8.10 -12.37 -21.07
N GLU A 224 -7.07 -11.86 -21.75
CA GLU A 224 -6.28 -12.62 -22.74
C GLU A 224 -5.75 -13.96 -22.20
N ASP A 225 -5.45 -14.04 -20.91
CA ASP A 225 -5.00 -15.27 -20.23
C ASP A 225 -6.13 -16.16 -19.71
N GLY A 226 -7.37 -15.90 -20.15
CA GLY A 226 -8.58 -16.65 -19.81
C GLY A 226 -9.17 -16.34 -18.43
N ARG A 227 -8.55 -15.46 -17.63
CA ARG A 227 -9.09 -15.11 -16.31
C ARG A 227 -10.35 -14.25 -16.44
N SER A 228 -11.46 -14.74 -15.89
CA SER A 228 -12.72 -13.97 -15.76
C SER A 228 -12.83 -13.17 -14.46
N ARG A 229 -11.89 -13.34 -13.53
CA ARG A 229 -11.89 -12.69 -12.22
C ARG A 229 -10.51 -12.36 -11.72
N ARG A 230 -10.39 -11.24 -11.00
CA ARG A 230 -9.16 -10.84 -10.29
C ARG A 230 -9.51 -10.24 -8.94
N ALA A 231 -8.67 -10.46 -7.93
CA ALA A 231 -8.84 -9.85 -6.62
C ALA A 231 -7.58 -9.08 -6.20
N LEU A 232 -7.73 -7.81 -5.84
CA LEU A 232 -6.63 -6.92 -5.47
C LEU A 232 -6.95 -6.16 -4.18
N ASN A 233 -5.89 -5.74 -3.48
CA ASN A 233 -6.02 -4.85 -2.33
C ASN A 233 -6.22 -3.43 -2.84
N VAL A 234 -7.18 -2.69 -2.28
CA VAL A 234 -7.49 -1.32 -2.67
C VAL A 234 -7.36 -0.39 -1.48
N ALA A 235 -6.38 0.52 -1.54
CA ALA A 235 -6.16 1.58 -0.55
C ALA A 235 -6.39 2.98 -1.13
N LEU A 236 -6.57 3.05 -2.45
CA LEU A 236 -6.87 4.24 -3.24
C LEU A 236 -8.07 3.94 -4.14
N PRO A 237 -8.70 4.97 -4.75
CA PRO A 237 -9.83 4.78 -5.65
C PRO A 237 -9.43 3.88 -6.83
N LEU A 238 -10.26 2.89 -7.15
CA LEU A 238 -10.07 2.00 -8.28
C LEU A 238 -10.67 2.65 -9.54
N PHE A 239 -9.83 2.89 -10.52
CA PHE A 239 -10.26 3.36 -11.85
C PHE A 239 -10.66 2.14 -12.69
N VAL A 240 -11.86 2.21 -13.26
CA VAL A 240 -12.48 1.11 -14.00
C VAL A 240 -12.74 1.56 -15.44
N PRO A 241 -12.23 0.85 -16.46
CA PRO A 241 -12.57 1.13 -17.85
C PRO A 241 -14.08 1.10 -18.06
N SER A 242 -14.62 2.22 -18.52
CA SER A 242 -16.07 2.43 -18.66
C SER A 242 -16.35 3.33 -19.86
N PRO A 243 -16.63 2.75 -21.04
CA PRO A 243 -16.95 3.51 -22.25
C PRO A 243 -18.22 4.35 -22.12
N ASP A 244 -19.17 3.93 -21.29
CA ASP A 244 -20.44 4.61 -21.04
C ASP A 244 -20.40 5.54 -19.81
N GLY A 245 -19.23 5.68 -19.17
CA GLY A 245 -19.03 6.52 -17.99
C GLY A 245 -19.75 6.02 -16.73
N ARG A 246 -20.35 4.82 -16.76
CA ARG A 246 -21.11 4.26 -15.64
C ARG A 246 -20.23 3.36 -14.76
N LEU A 247 -20.57 3.32 -13.47
CA LEU A 247 -19.97 2.34 -12.57
C LEU A 247 -20.54 0.93 -12.84
N PRO A 248 -19.72 -0.11 -12.67
CA PRO A 248 -20.22 -1.48 -12.63
C PRO A 248 -21.11 -1.70 -11.40
N ASP A 249 -21.90 -2.78 -11.42
CA ASP A 249 -22.61 -3.26 -10.24
C ASP A 249 -21.60 -3.44 -9.09
N HIS A 250 -21.83 -2.77 -7.97
CA HIS A 250 -20.98 -2.84 -6.79
C HIS A 250 -21.80 -2.94 -5.51
N ASN A 251 -21.24 -3.64 -4.51
CA ASN A 251 -21.85 -3.72 -3.20
C ASN A 251 -21.33 -2.60 -2.29
N LEU A 252 -22.07 -2.36 -1.21
CA LEU A 252 -21.62 -1.53 -0.10
C LEU A 252 -21.00 -2.45 0.96
N PRO A 253 -19.67 -2.42 1.19
CA PRO A 253 -19.07 -3.18 2.28
C PRO A 253 -19.48 -2.60 3.63
N PRO A 254 -19.42 -3.36 4.74
CA PRO A 254 -19.73 -2.83 6.06
C PRO A 254 -18.72 -1.75 6.48
N PRO A 255 -19.11 -0.77 7.31
CA PRO A 255 -18.30 0.40 7.65
C PRO A 255 -16.99 0.06 8.37
N LYS A 256 -16.95 -1.08 9.06
CA LYS A 256 -15.79 -1.55 9.83
C LYS A 256 -15.43 -2.99 9.43
N PRO A 257 -14.16 -3.38 9.52
CA PRO A 257 -13.76 -4.76 9.35
C PRO A 257 -14.43 -5.65 10.41
N PRO A 258 -14.75 -6.91 10.07
CA PRO A 258 -15.30 -7.85 11.04
C PRO A 258 -14.27 -8.13 12.14
N GLU A 259 -14.73 -8.22 13.39
CA GLU A 259 -13.90 -8.49 14.57
C GLU A 259 -13.31 -9.91 14.56
N SER A 260 -14.05 -10.86 14.00
CA SER A 260 -13.64 -12.25 13.88
C SER A 260 -13.53 -12.69 12.42
N ARG A 261 -12.67 -13.68 12.19
CA ARG A 261 -12.50 -14.29 10.88
C ARG A 261 -13.76 -15.11 10.57
N THR A 262 -14.49 -14.73 9.52
CA THR A 262 -15.70 -15.44 9.08
C THR A 262 -15.44 -16.55 8.06
N ARG A 263 -14.25 -16.58 7.41
CA ARG A 263 -13.90 -17.63 6.43
C ARG A 263 -13.08 -18.76 7.05
N ALA A 264 -13.43 -19.99 6.67
CA ALA A 264 -12.70 -21.20 7.02
C ALA A 264 -11.17 -21.06 6.85
N ARG A 265 -10.43 -21.74 7.71
CA ARG A 265 -8.98 -21.91 7.59
C ARG A 265 -8.70 -22.55 6.24
N ARG A 266 -7.77 -21.99 5.46
CA ARG A 266 -7.46 -22.64 4.18
C ARG A 266 -6.70 -23.94 4.51
N SER A 267 -7.04 -25.02 3.82
CA SER A 267 -6.45 -26.34 4.02
C SER A 267 -4.95 -26.38 3.68
N ASP A 268 -4.46 -25.41 2.91
CA ASP A 268 -3.05 -25.26 2.49
C ASP A 268 -2.16 -24.56 3.52
N GLU A 269 -2.58 -24.45 4.79
CA GLU A 269 -1.79 -23.77 5.81
C GLU A 269 -0.61 -24.64 6.28
N ARG A 270 0.52 -24.49 5.58
CA ARG A 270 1.77 -25.25 5.80
C ARG A 270 2.57 -24.82 7.03
N LEU A 271 2.00 -24.07 7.98
CA LEU A 271 2.72 -23.59 9.16
C LEU A 271 2.16 -24.23 10.44
N GLU A 272 3.01 -24.39 11.44
CA GLU A 272 2.57 -24.74 12.80
C GLU A 272 1.59 -23.70 13.36
N ASP A 273 0.78 -24.12 14.33
CA ASP A 273 -0.27 -23.26 14.92
C ASP A 273 0.29 -22.24 15.90
N GLU A 274 1.36 -22.61 16.61
CA GLU A 274 2.05 -21.79 17.58
C GLU A 274 3.42 -21.35 17.07
N PRO A 275 3.90 -20.16 17.45
CA PRO A 275 5.22 -19.71 17.06
C PRO A 275 6.30 -20.56 17.77
N PHE A 276 7.15 -21.20 16.97
CA PHE A 276 8.36 -21.87 17.41
C PHE A 276 9.31 -20.92 18.18
N LEU A 277 9.50 -19.69 17.69
CA LEU A 277 10.21 -18.61 18.36
C LEU A 277 9.26 -17.40 18.59
N PRO A 278 8.54 -17.34 19.72
CA PRO A 278 7.57 -16.29 20.01
C PRO A 278 8.11 -14.86 19.95
N SER A 279 9.34 -14.60 20.41
CA SER A 279 9.93 -13.25 20.42
C SER A 279 10.10 -12.68 19.01
N LEU A 280 10.28 -13.55 18.01
CA LEU A 280 10.41 -13.16 16.62
C LEU A 280 9.16 -13.43 15.79
N ARG A 281 8.14 -14.07 16.38
CA ARG A 281 6.95 -14.60 15.69
C ARG A 281 7.32 -15.50 14.52
N VAL A 282 8.28 -16.39 14.79
CA VAL A 282 8.77 -17.38 13.83
C VAL A 282 8.07 -18.71 14.04
N PHE A 283 7.66 -19.33 12.94
CA PHE A 283 6.97 -20.61 12.85
C PHE A 283 7.81 -21.57 12.00
N ARG A 284 7.64 -22.88 12.23
CA ARG A 284 8.16 -23.91 11.33
C ARG A 284 7.11 -24.26 10.28
N TYR A 285 7.57 -24.86 9.19
CA TYR A 285 6.66 -25.45 8.21
C TYR A 285 6.25 -26.86 8.66
N ARG A 286 5.01 -27.25 8.34
CA ARG A 286 4.51 -28.63 8.47
C ARG A 286 4.98 -29.48 7.28
#